data_AF-A0A1A8PMI3-F1
#
_entry.id   AF-A0A1A8PMI3-F1
#
_cell.length_a   1.000
_cell.length_b   1.000
_cell.length_c   1.000
_cell.angle_alpha   90.00
_cell.angle_beta   90.00
_cell.angle_gamma   90.00
#
_symmetry.space_group_name_H-M   'P 1'
#
loop_
_entity.id
_entity.type
_entity.pdbx_description
1 polymer ?
#
loop_
_entity_poly.entity_id
_entity_poly.type
_entity_poly.pdbx_seq_one_letter_code
_entity_poly.pdbx_strand_id
1 'polypeptide(L)' 'MASINDREVVQLFIRFLYRLASLNKDYAVVMCRLGAKEVLVKALDKHSTNLLLVTELRDLISDCEKYASLYN' A
#
# COMPACT_ATOMS: atom_id res chain seq x y z
N MET A 1 -0.16 -9.79 28.45
CA MET A 1 0.01 -8.68 27.47
C MET A 1 -0.12 -9.29 26.09
N ALA A 2 -1.03 -8.78 25.25
CA ALA A 2 -1.16 -9.28 23.89
C ALA A 2 0.08 -8.86 23.10
N SER A 3 0.92 -9.82 22.72
CA SER A 3 1.96 -9.59 21.72
C SER A 3 1.25 -9.39 20.39
N ILE A 4 1.09 -8.14 19.96
CA ILE A 4 0.57 -7.89 18.62
C ILE A 4 1.60 -8.46 17.66
N ASN A 5 1.18 -9.41 16.82
CA ASN A 5 2.05 -10.04 15.85
C ASN A 5 2.43 -9.00 14.79
N ASP A 6 3.71 -8.87 14.42
CA ASP A 6 4.17 -7.94 13.37
C ASP A 6 3.34 -8.04 12.10
N ARG A 7 2.92 -9.27 11.74
CA ARG A 7 2.02 -9.52 10.62
C ARG A 7 0.68 -8.79 10.74
N GLU A 8 0.07 -8.77 11.93
CA GLU A 8 -1.22 -8.12 12.16
C GLU A 8 -1.10 -6.60 12.06
N VAL A 9 -0.01 -6.02 12.58
CA VAL A 9 0.29 -4.59 12.42
C VAL A 9 0.41 -4.23 10.95
N VAL A 10 1.21 -5.00 10.20
CA VAL A 10 1.42 -4.79 8.76
C VAL A 10 0.11 -4.94 8.00
N GLN A 11 -0.71 -5.93 8.34
CA GLN A 11 -2.03 -6.14 7.72
C GLN A 11 -2.99 -4.97 7.97
N LEU A 12 -3.05 -4.46 9.20
CA LEU A 12 -3.88 -3.31 9.54
C LEU A 12 -3.41 -2.06 8.80
N PHE A 13 -2.09 -1.87 8.70
CA PHE A 13 -1.51 -0.76 7.98
C PHE A 13 -1.85 -0.80 6.47
N ILE A 14 -1.71 -1.96 5.83
CA ILE A 14 -2.10 -2.14 4.41
C ILE A 14 -3.58 -1.83 4.19
N ARG A 15 -4.47 -2.30 5.07
CA ARG A 15 -5.91 -2.00 4.99
C ARG A 15 -6.19 -0.51 5.13
N PHE A 16 -5.50 0.16 6.05
CA PHE A 16 -5.65 1.60 6.24
C PHE A 16 -5.21 2.39 5.01
N LEU A 17 -4.03 2.05 4.46
CA LEU A 17 -3.51 2.68 3.23
C LEU A 17 -4.45 2.45 2.03
N TYR A 18 -4.95 1.21 1.86
CA TYR A 18 -5.93 0.90 0.84
C TYR A 18 -7.19 1.75 0.97
N ARG A 19 -7.75 1.86 2.18
CA ARG A 19 -8.94 2.67 2.41
C ARG A 19 -8.71 4.16 2.12
N LEU A 20 -7.54 4.69 2.48
CA LEU A 20 -7.15 6.07 2.13
C LEU A 20 -7.06 6.26 0.62
N ALA A 21 -6.32 5.39 -0.06
CA ALA A 21 -6.12 5.44 -1.50
C ALA A 21 -7.43 5.27 -2.28
N SER A 22 -8.36 4.43 -1.81
CA SER A 22 -9.69 4.28 -2.39
C SER A 22 -10.62 5.46 -2.10
N LEU A 23 -10.41 6.18 -0.99
CA LEU A 23 -11.23 7.35 -0.63
C LEU A 23 -10.88 8.57 -1.49
N ASN A 24 -9.60 8.81 -1.75
CA ASN A 24 -9.15 9.86 -2.67
C ASN A 24 -7.89 9.40 -3.43
N LYS A 25 -7.95 9.52 -4.76
CA LYS A 25 -6.85 9.22 -5.67
C LYS A 25 -5.60 10.06 -5.39
N ASP A 26 -5.72 11.27 -4.84
CA ASP A 26 -4.56 12.07 -4.44
C ASP A 26 -3.70 11.37 -3.39
N TYR A 27 -4.32 10.61 -2.48
CA TYR A 27 -3.58 9.81 -1.49
C TYR A 27 -2.81 8.67 -2.15
N ALA A 28 -3.41 8.01 -3.15
CA ALA A 28 -2.73 6.98 -3.93
C ALA A 28 -1.54 7.56 -4.72
N VAL A 29 -1.69 8.76 -5.29
CA VAL A 29 -0.62 9.50 -5.99
C VAL A 29 0.52 9.88 -5.03
N VAL A 30 0.20 10.37 -3.83
CA VAL A 30 1.22 10.68 -2.82
C VAL A 30 1.97 9.40 -2.38
N MET A 31 1.25 8.32 -2.09
CA MET A 31 1.86 7.02 -1.77
C MET A 31 2.77 6.51 -2.89
N CYS A 32 2.33 6.69 -4.14
CA CYS A 32 3.13 6.38 -5.33
C CYS A 32 4.43 7.18 -5.37
N ARG A 33 4.36 8.51 -5.20
CA ARG A 33 5.54 9.40 -5.18
C ARG A 33 6.51 9.07 -4.04
N LEU A 34 6.00 8.57 -2.91
CA LEU A 34 6.80 8.16 -1.75
C LEU A 34 7.43 6.77 -1.91
N GLY A 35 7.29 6.09 -3.05
CA GLY A 35 7.87 4.77 -3.27
C GLY A 35 7.17 3.64 -2.52
N ALA A 36 5.91 3.82 -2.12
CA ALA A 36 5.16 2.81 -1.35
C ALA A 36 5.07 1.46 -2.08
N LYS A 37 5.09 1.46 -3.42
CA LYS A 37 5.08 0.27 -4.27
C LYS A 37 6.23 -0.70 -3.93
N GLU A 38 7.47 -0.20 -3.82
CA GLU A 38 8.63 -1.04 -3.50
C GLU A 38 8.55 -1.61 -2.07
N VAL A 39 8.04 -0.81 -1.14
CA VAL A 39 7.83 -1.22 0.25
C VAL A 39 6.78 -2.33 0.34
N LEU A 40 5.68 -2.22 -0.41
CA LEU A 40 4.63 -3.23 -0.46
C LEU A 40 5.14 -4.55 -1.06
N VAL A 41 5.97 -4.50 -2.11
CA VAL A 41 6.60 -5.69 -2.69
C VAL A 41 7.49 -6.40 -1.67
N LYS A 42 8.32 -5.65 -0.93
CA LYS A 42 9.16 -6.21 0.14
C LYS A 42 8.33 -6.82 1.28
N ALA A 43 7.21 -6.19 1.65
CA ALA A 43 6.29 -6.74 2.63
C ALA A 43 5.64 -8.05 2.15
N LEU A 44 5.30 -8.13 0.87
CA LEU A 44 4.75 -9.32 0.22
C LEU A 44 5.74 -10.49 0.25
N ASP A 45 7.01 -10.21 -0.07
CA ASP A 45 8.10 -11.18 -0.03
C ASP A 45 8.33 -11.72 1.39
N LYS A 46 8.45 -10.80 2.37
CA LYS A 46 8.67 -11.14 3.78
C LYS A 46 7.52 -11.94 4.42
N HIS A 47 6.27 -11.65 4.04
CA HIS A 47 5.09 -12.23 4.68
C HIS A 47 4.39 -13.33 3.87
N SER A 48 4.91 -13.66 2.68
CA SER A 48 4.46 -14.69 1.73
C SER A 48 2.93 -14.82 1.65
N THR A 49 2.34 -14.05 0.73
CA THR A 49 0.94 -14.09 0.21
C THR A 49 -0.23 -13.96 1.19
N ASN A 50 0.02 -13.94 2.49
CA ASN A 50 -1.02 -13.88 3.52
C ASN A 50 -1.43 -12.45 3.93
N LEU A 51 -1.08 -11.43 3.11
CA LEU A 51 -1.47 -10.04 3.35
C LEU A 51 -2.64 -9.67 2.42
N LEU A 52 -3.82 -9.48 3.00
CA LEU A 52 -5.03 -9.09 2.28
C LEU A 52 -4.89 -7.65 1.74
N LEU A 53 -5.39 -7.43 0.51
CA LEU A 53 -5.44 -6.13 -0.18
C LEU A 53 -4.08 -5.53 -0.55
N VAL A 54 -2.97 -6.23 -0.30
CA VAL A 54 -1.63 -5.73 -0.62
C VAL A 54 -1.42 -5.61 -2.14
N THR A 55 -1.97 -6.57 -2.90
CA THR A 55 -1.93 -6.59 -4.36
C THR A 55 -2.79 -5.48 -4.95
N GLU A 56 -4.00 -5.32 -4.43
CA GLU A 56 -4.97 -4.31 -4.86
C GLU A 56 -4.47 -2.90 -4.55
N LEU A 57 -3.86 -2.70 -3.38
CA LEU A 57 -3.20 -1.44 -3.04
C LEU A 57 -2.03 -1.14 -3.98
N ARG A 58 -1.16 -2.13 -4.26
CA ARG A 58 -0.04 -1.96 -5.18
C ARG A 58 -0.51 -1.60 -6.58
N ASP A 59 -1.55 -2.26 -7.07
CA ASP A 59 -2.08 -2.03 -8.40
C ASP A 59 -2.75 -0.65 -8.49
N LEU A 60 -3.53 -0.27 -7.46
CA LEU A 60 -4.12 1.07 -7.34
C LEU A 60 -3.06 2.19 -7.34
N ILE A 61 -1.96 1.99 -6.61
CA ILE A 61 -0.82 2.93 -6.59
C ILE A 61 -0.15 2.99 -7.98
N SER A 62 0.04 1.84 -8.63
CA SER A 62 0.68 1.76 -9.95
C SER A 62 -0.15 2.44 -11.04
N ASP A 63 -1.48 2.31 -10.98
CA ASP A 63 -2.38 3.05 -11.88
C ASP A 63 -2.26 4.57 -11.70
N CYS A 64 -1.88 5.01 -10.50
CA CYS A 64 -1.66 6.42 -10.18
C CYS A 64 -0.29 6.95 -10.65
N GLU A 65 0.68 6.09 -11.03
CA GLU A 65 1.99 6.51 -11.57
C GLU A 65 1.81 7.43 -12.79
N LYS A 66 0.83 7.13 -13.65
CA LYS A 66 0.52 7.89 -14.86
C LYS A 66 -0.11 9.26 -14.60
N TYR A 67 -0.75 9.43 -13.43
CA TYR A 67 -1.34 10.70 -13.02
C TYR A 67 -0.33 11.55 -12.24
N ALA A 68 0.56 10.91 -11.48
CA ALA A 68 1.65 11.58 -10.77
C ALA A 68 2.60 12.33 -11.71
N SER A 69 2.82 11.82 -12.93
CA SER A 69 3.68 12.45 -13.94
C SER A 69 3.06 13.71 -14.57
N LEU A 70 1.75 13.92 -14.43
CA LEU A 70 1.04 15.13 -14.92
C LEU A 70 1.09 16.30 -13.92
N TYR A 71 1.48 16.05 -12.66
CA TYR A 71 1.65 17.07 -11.62
C TYR A 71 3.10 17.56 -11.51
N ASN A 72 3.79 17.68 -12.65
CA ASN A 72 5.12 18.28 -12.77
C ASN A 72 5.01 19.75 -13.19
#